data_AF-A0A2U2N2H4-F1
#
_entry.id   AF-A0A2U2N2H4-F1
#
_cell.length_a   1.000
_cell.length_b   1.000
_cell.length_c   1.000
_cell.angle_alpha   90.00
_cell.angle_beta   90.00
_cell.angle_gamma   90.00
#
_symmetry.space_group_name_H-M   'P 1'
#
loop_
_entity.id
_entity.type
_entity.pdbx_description
1 polymer ?
#
loop_
_entity_poly.entity_id
_entity_poly.type
_entity_poly.pdbx_seq_one_letter_code
_entity_poly.pdbx_strand_id
1 'polypeptide(L)'
;MVEVDYYSFRQLLREAAHRGGRIEKRDTRRWNDYVRAHNINEVGATAIARSRFEEPTPVIIDLGGERDGLYLYSDLEEGCLRLVRQDG
;
A
#
# COMPACT_ATOMS: atom_id res chain seq x y z
N MET A 1 -9.69 -2.81 5.45
CA MET A 1 -8.27 -3.19 5.24
C MET A 1 -8.09 -4.61 5.72
N VAL A 2 -7.18 -5.36 5.10
CA VAL A 2 -6.84 -6.72 5.51
C VAL A 2 -5.36 -6.80 5.86
N GLU A 3 -5.03 -7.70 6.77
CA GLU A 3 -3.65 -7.98 7.12
C GLU A 3 -2.99 -8.81 6.03
N VAL A 4 -1.72 -8.51 5.75
CA VAL A 4 -0.89 -9.22 4.79
C VAL A 4 0.37 -9.64 5.51
N ASP A 5 0.78 -10.89 5.32
CA ASP A 5 2.06 -11.37 5.84
C ASP A 5 3.20 -10.43 5.41
N TYR A 6 3.91 -9.90 6.41
CA TYR A 6 4.90 -8.84 6.20
C TYR A 6 6.06 -9.32 5.33
N TYR A 7 6.55 -10.54 5.53
CA TYR A 7 7.68 -11.07 4.76
C TYR A 7 7.31 -11.32 3.30
N SER A 8 6.10 -11.83 3.04
CA SER A 8 5.53 -11.95 1.70
C SER A 8 5.35 -10.58 1.03
N PHE A 9 4.87 -9.59 1.78
CA PHE A 9 4.80 -8.20 1.30
C PHE A 9 6.19 -7.62 0.98
N ARG A 10 7.22 -7.87 1.79
CA ARG A 10 8.58 -7.38 1.52
C ARG A 10 9.15 -7.94 0.22
N GLN A 11 8.82 -9.19 -0.12
CA GLN A 11 9.18 -9.78 -1.42
C GLN A 11 8.44 -9.08 -2.57
N LEU A 12 7.13 -8.86 -2.43
CA LEU A 12 6.33 -8.12 -3.41
C LEU A 12 6.83 -6.68 -3.60
N LEU A 13 7.16 -5.99 -2.52
CA LEU A 13 7.68 -4.61 -2.56
C LEU A 13 9.01 -4.54 -3.31
N ARG A 14 9.88 -5.55 -3.14
CA ARG A 14 11.13 -5.67 -3.88
C ARG A 14 10.88 -5.93 -5.36
N GLU A 15 9.96 -6.85 -5.69
CA GLU A 15 9.54 -7.12 -7.07
C GLU A 15 9.02 -5.84 -7.75
N ALA A 16 8.15 -5.10 -7.06
CA ALA A 16 7.58 -3.85 -7.53
C ALA A 16 8.63 -2.78 -7.76
N ALA A 17 9.62 -2.66 -6.87
CA ALA A 17 10.74 -1.74 -7.07
C ALA A 17 11.55 -2.10 -8.33
N HIS A 18 11.86 -3.38 -8.54
CA HIS A 18 12.61 -3.84 -9.71
C HIS A 18 11.86 -3.64 -11.04
N ARG A 19 10.54 -3.79 -11.03
CA ARG A 19 9.69 -3.67 -12.22
C ARG A 19 9.13 -2.25 -12.42
N GLY A 20 9.48 -1.31 -11.56
CA GLY A 20 8.98 0.06 -11.60
C GLY A 20 7.54 0.24 -11.11
N GLY A 21 6.89 -0.80 -10.56
CA GLY A 21 5.54 -0.77 -10.01
C GLY A 21 5.43 -0.27 -8.57
N ARG A 22 6.55 0.02 -7.89
CA ARG A 22 6.54 0.67 -6.57
C ARG A 22 6.30 2.16 -6.74
N ILE A 23 5.22 2.67 -6.17
CA ILE A 23 4.89 4.09 -6.15
C ILE A 23 4.91 4.56 -4.69
N GLU A 24 5.82 5.48 -4.39
CA GLU A 24 5.95 6.06 -3.05
C GLU A 24 5.22 7.40 -2.99
N LYS A 25 4.81 7.82 -1.79
CA LYS A 25 4.07 9.08 -1.62
C LYS A 25 4.81 10.33 -2.10
N ARG A 26 6.15 10.29 -2.19
CA ARG A 26 6.98 11.35 -2.77
C ARG A 26 6.88 11.45 -4.30
N ASP A 27 6.46 10.38 -4.99
CA ASP A 27 6.15 10.37 -6.42
C ASP A 27 4.72 10.92 -6.62
N THR A 28 4.56 12.22 -6.36
CA THR A 28 3.25 12.87 -6.24
C THR A 28 2.37 12.68 -7.48
N ARG A 29 2.96 12.66 -8.68
CA ARG A 29 2.22 12.46 -9.92
C ARG A 29 1.63 11.05 -9.99
N ARG A 30 2.47 10.00 -9.95
CA ARG A 30 2.01 8.61 -10.08
C ARG A 30 1.11 8.21 -8.91
N TRP A 31 1.41 8.72 -7.72
CA TRP A 31 0.58 8.54 -6.54
C TRP A 31 -0.84 9.07 -6.74
N ASN A 32 -0.97 10.34 -7.12
CA ASN A 32 -2.27 10.99 -7.30
C ASN A 32 -3.06 10.36 -8.44
N ASP A 33 -2.39 10.01 -9.55
CA ASP A 33 -3.01 9.35 -10.70
C ASP A 33 -3.64 8.01 -10.27
N TYR A 34 -2.90 7.19 -9.50
CA TYR A 34 -3.39 5.91 -9.00
C TYR A 34 -4.53 6.08 -7.99
N VAL A 35 -4.37 6.96 -6.98
CA VAL A 35 -5.40 7.22 -5.96
C VAL A 35 -6.71 7.63 -6.60
N ARG A 36 -6.66 8.52 -7.61
CA ARG A 36 -7.83 8.99 -8.35
C ARG A 36 -8.44 7.88 -9.20
N ALA A 37 -7.65 7.15 -9.98
CA ALA A 37 -8.13 6.08 -10.84
C ALA A 37 -8.80 4.94 -10.05
N HIS A 38 -8.32 4.68 -8.84
CA HIS A 38 -8.83 3.60 -7.99
C HIS A 38 -9.85 4.06 -6.94
N ASN A 39 -10.18 5.36 -6.88
CA ASN A 39 -11.07 5.98 -5.89
C ASN A 39 -10.69 5.63 -4.44
N ILE A 40 -9.41 5.78 -4.12
CA ILE A 40 -8.85 5.40 -2.82
C ILE A 40 -9.07 6.52 -1.79
N ASN A 41 -9.72 6.18 -0.67
CA ASN A 41 -9.76 7.05 0.50
C ASN A 41 -8.48 6.90 1.34
N GLU A 42 -7.43 7.61 0.95
CA GLU A 42 -6.11 7.55 1.60
C GLU A 42 -6.15 7.99 3.07
N VAL A 43 -6.94 9.02 3.39
CA VAL A 43 -7.07 9.54 4.75
C VAL A 43 -7.65 8.48 5.66
N GLY A 44 -8.73 7.82 5.23
CA GLY A 44 -9.35 6.72 5.96
C GLY A 44 -8.41 5.52 6.13
N ALA A 45 -7.73 5.11 5.06
CA ALA A 45 -6.76 4.00 5.12
C ALA A 45 -5.60 4.30 6.08
N THR A 46 -5.06 5.52 6.05
CA THR A 46 -3.99 5.97 6.95
C THR A 46 -4.45 6.02 8.40
N ALA A 47 -5.66 6.51 8.67
CA ALA A 47 -6.22 6.55 10.02
C ALA A 47 -6.38 5.13 10.60
N ILE A 48 -6.84 4.17 9.81
CA ILE A 48 -6.94 2.76 10.22
C ILE A 48 -5.54 2.16 10.45
N ALA A 49 -4.55 2.47 9.61
CA ALA A 49 -3.20 1.95 9.82
C ALA A 49 -2.55 2.53 11.08
N ARG A 50 -2.78 3.81 11.40
CA ARG A 50 -2.27 4.47 12.61
C ARG A 50 -2.88 3.96 13.92
N SER A 51 -3.99 3.22 13.88
CA SER A 51 -4.50 2.53 15.06
C SER A 51 -3.83 1.18 15.31
N ARG A 52 -3.04 0.69 14.34
CA ARG A 52 -2.33 -0.59 14.36
C ARG A 52 -0.82 -0.43 14.44
N PHE A 53 -0.29 0.62 13.82
CA PHE A 53 1.13 0.90 13.67
C PHE A 53 1.47 2.30 14.19
N GLU A 54 2.62 2.46 14.84
CA GLU A 54 3.07 3.76 15.35
C GLU A 54 3.34 4.75 14.20
N GLU A 55 4.11 4.33 13.20
CA GLU A 55 4.48 5.14 12.03
C GLU A 55 4.34 4.36 10.71
N PRO A 56 3.10 4.10 10.24
CA PRO A 56 2.89 3.35 9.01
C PRO A 56 3.41 4.09 7.79
N THR A 57 4.19 3.41 6.97
CA THR A 57 4.66 3.89 5.67
C THR A 57 3.69 3.46 4.57
N PRO A 58 3.07 4.41 3.85
CA PRO A 58 2.17 4.09 2.74
C PRO A 58 2.97 3.87 1.45
N VAL A 59 2.59 2.85 0.69
CA VAL A 59 3.16 2.53 -0.63
C VAL A 59 2.10 1.93 -1.53
N ILE A 60 2.15 2.23 -2.82
CA ILE A 60 1.29 1.60 -3.83
C ILE A 60 2.12 0.58 -4.62
N ILE A 61 1.52 -0.59 -4.86
CA ILE A 61 2.01 -1.60 -5.79
C ILE A 61 1.12 -1.57 -7.03
N ASP A 62 1.73 -1.38 -8.19
CA ASP A 62 1.08 -1.29 -9.50
C ASP A 62 1.86 -2.14 -10.51
N LEU A 63 1.60 -3.44 -10.52
CA LEU A 63 2.24 -4.45 -11.37
C LEU A 63 1.31 -5.01 -12.45
N GLY A 64 0.07 -4.53 -12.52
CA GLY A 64 -0.99 -5.01 -13.40
C GLY A 64 -1.62 -6.32 -12.93
N GLY A 65 -1.70 -6.58 -11.62
CA GLY A 65 -2.14 -7.86 -11.06
C GLY A 65 -3.01 -7.77 -9.80
N GLU A 66 -3.50 -8.93 -9.35
CA GLU A 66 -4.41 -9.04 -8.20
C GLU A 66 -3.82 -8.59 -6.86
N ARG A 67 -2.49 -8.44 -6.80
CA ARG A 67 -1.76 -7.96 -5.61
C ARG A 67 -1.55 -6.44 -5.62
N ASP A 68 -2.07 -5.73 -6.63
CA ASP A 68 -1.94 -4.28 -6.70
C ASP A 68 -2.82 -3.56 -5.67
N GLY A 69 -2.41 -2.35 -5.30
CA GLY A 69 -3.18 -1.50 -4.41
C GLY A 69 -2.33 -0.71 -3.43
N LEU A 70 -3.02 -0.02 -2.53
CA LEU A 70 -2.41 0.71 -1.43
C LEU A 70 -2.11 -0.24 -0.27
N TYR A 71 -0.85 -0.24 0.15
CA TYR A 71 -0.32 -0.91 1.32
C TYR A 71 0.14 0.11 2.35
N LEU A 72 0.00 -0.23 3.63
CA LEU A 72 0.55 0.52 4.75
C LEU A 72 1.31 -0.47 5.62
N TYR A 73 2.61 -0.27 5.77
CA TYR A 73 3.50 -1.21 6.46
C TYR A 73 4.34 -0.50 7.53
N SER A 74 4.81 -1.26 8.51
CA SER A 74 5.78 -0.81 9.50
C SER A 74 6.95 -1.79 9.53
N ASP A 75 8.16 -1.27 9.28
CA ASP A 75 9.38 -2.08 9.41
C ASP A 75 9.74 -2.31 10.89
N LEU A 76 9.30 -1.44 11.82
CA LEU A 76 9.53 -1.58 13.27
C LEU A 76 8.68 -2.70 13.88
N GLU A 77 7.42 -2.76 13.46
CA GLU A 77 6.43 -3.69 14.00
C GLU A 77 6.27 -4.94 13.13
N GLU A 78 7.05 -5.04 12.04
CA GLU A 78 7.02 -6.13 11.06
C GLU A 78 5.59 -6.47 10.60
N GLY A 79 4.79 -5.42 10.33
CA GLY A 79 3.37 -5.53 10.01
C GLY A 79 3.01 -4.89 8.68
N CYS A 80 1.97 -5.41 8.02
CA CYS A 80 1.47 -4.86 6.77
C CYS A 80 -0.05 -4.96 6.65
N LEU A 81 -0.67 -3.88 6.21
CA LEU A 81 -2.09 -3.80 5.88
C LEU A 81 -2.25 -3.47 4.39
N ARG A 82 -3.22 -4.09 3.74
CA ARG A 82 -3.64 -3.76 2.38
C ARG A 82 -5.04 -3.18 2.38
N LEU A 83 -5.22 -2.09 1.64
CA LEU A 83 -6.55 -1.63 1.30
C LEU A 83 -7.14 -2.55 0.23
N VAL A 84 -8.17 -3.29 0.60
CA VAL A 84 -9.02 -4.02 -0.34
C VAL A 84 -10.25 -3.18 -0.62
N ARG A 85 -10.71 -3.16 -1.88
CA ARG A 85 -12.05 -2.66 -2.17
C ARG A 85 -13.05 -3.54 -1.43
N GLN A 86 -14.00 -2.92 -0.73
CA GLN A 86 -15.23 -3.62 -0.43
C GLN A 86 -16.03 -3.54 -1.74
N ASP A 87 -16.09 -4.65 -2.48
CA ASP A 87 -17.14 -4.80 -3.47
C ASP A 87 -18.47 -4.73 -2.71
N GLY A 88 -19.29 -3.74 -3.08
CA GLY A 88 -20.60 -3.49 -2.48
C GLY A 88 -21.61 -4.56 -2.84
#